data_AF-A0A351FW27-F1
#
_entry.id   AF-A0A351FW27-F1
#
_cell.length_a   1.000
_cell.length_b   1.000
_cell.length_c   1.000
_cell.angle_alpha   90.00
_cell.angle_beta   90.00
_cell.angle_gamma   90.00
#
_symmetry.space_group_name_H-M   'P 1'
#
loop_
_entity.id
_entity.type
_entity.pdbx_description
1 polymer ?
#
loop_
_entity_poly.entity_id
_entity_poly.type
_entity_poly.pdbx_seq_one_letter_code
_entity_poly.pdbx_strand_id
1 'polypeptide(L)'
;MFLQRGGFLFADSICASTPFAESLRREMKAIFPENPLQRLPANHALLTAEFRGFDIRKVTLRDPKQVQDQARLDAKLQAVTPVLETLQLGDRVCVVFSPYDISCAMENHASLECKGYVREDAARIGINVIMYALQQ
;
A
#
# COMPACT_ATOMS: atom_id res chain seq x y z
N MET A 1 -21.30 -6.91 -9.94
CA MET A 1 -19.96 -7.27 -9.40
C MET A 1 -19.73 -6.52 -8.08
N PHE A 2 -19.04 -7.09 -7.09
CA PHE A 2 -18.88 -6.52 -5.74
C PHE A 2 -18.38 -5.06 -5.74
N LEU A 3 -17.30 -4.77 -6.48
CA LEU A 3 -16.70 -3.44 -6.54
C LEU A 3 -17.62 -2.38 -7.19
N GLN A 4 -18.39 -2.75 -8.22
CA GLN A 4 -19.38 -1.83 -8.84
C GLN A 4 -20.57 -1.53 -7.92
N ARG A 5 -20.84 -2.38 -6.93
CA ARG A 5 -21.96 -2.24 -5.98
C ARG A 5 -21.55 -1.61 -4.65
N GLY A 6 -20.46 -0.83 -4.64
CA GLY A 6 -19.95 -0.16 -3.45
C GLY A 6 -18.94 -0.96 -2.63
N GLY A 7 -18.60 -2.18 -3.05
CA GLY A 7 -17.50 -2.94 -2.44
C GLY A 7 -16.15 -2.21 -2.56
N PHE A 8 -15.24 -2.58 -1.67
CA PHE A 8 -13.87 -2.06 -1.60
C PHE A 8 -12.87 -3.20 -1.44
N LEU A 9 -11.77 -3.15 -2.18
CA LEU A 9 -10.68 -4.12 -2.09
C LEU A 9 -9.42 -3.41 -1.61
N PHE A 10 -8.86 -3.88 -0.49
CA PHE A 10 -7.53 -3.52 -0.05
C PHE A 10 -6.62 -4.75 -0.15
N ALA A 11 -5.50 -4.61 -0.87
CA ALA A 11 -4.55 -5.69 -1.08
C ALA A 11 -3.11 -5.20 -0.87
N ASP A 12 -2.23 -6.08 -0.40
CA ASP A 12 -0.79 -5.85 -0.33
C ASP A 12 0.00 -7.02 -0.91
N SER A 13 1.23 -6.75 -1.36
CA SER A 13 2.14 -7.77 -1.86
C SER A 13 3.12 -8.18 -0.76
N ILE A 14 2.88 -9.35 -0.18
CA ILE A 14 3.73 -9.92 0.87
C ILE A 14 5.18 -10.02 0.39
N CYS A 15 6.09 -9.49 1.21
CA CYS A 15 7.52 -9.39 0.96
C CYS A 15 7.88 -8.76 -0.41
N ALA A 16 7.03 -7.85 -0.90
CA ALA A 16 7.16 -7.20 -2.21
C ALA A 16 7.25 -8.20 -3.38
N SER A 17 6.42 -9.25 -3.35
CA SER A 17 6.34 -10.26 -4.40
C SER A 17 5.95 -9.66 -5.75
N THR A 18 6.90 -9.61 -6.69
CA THR A 18 6.66 -9.16 -8.07
C THR A 18 5.61 -10.02 -8.79
N PRO A 19 5.66 -11.37 -8.73
CA PRO A 19 4.68 -12.20 -9.42
C PRO A 19 3.24 -11.96 -8.96
N PHE A 20 3.03 -11.71 -7.67
CA PHE A 20 1.71 -11.36 -7.13
C PHE A 20 1.25 -10.00 -7.64
N ALA A 21 2.10 -8.98 -7.53
CA ALA A 21 1.78 -7.62 -7.97
C ALA A 21 1.44 -7.57 -9.47
N GLU A 22 2.19 -8.25 -10.31
CA GLU A 22 1.91 -8.34 -11.75
C GLU A 22 0.62 -9.10 -12.05
N SER A 23 0.36 -10.19 -11.33
CA SER A 23 -0.89 -10.94 -11.49
C SER A 23 -2.09 -10.11 -11.07
N LEU A 24 -2.05 -9.43 -9.93
CA LEU A 24 -3.14 -8.57 -9.48
C LEU A 24 -3.42 -7.45 -10.50
N ARG A 25 -2.38 -6.77 -11.00
CA ARG A 25 -2.53 -5.73 -12.03
C ARG A 25 -3.15 -6.27 -13.31
N ARG A 26 -2.73 -7.46 -13.76
CA ARG A 26 -3.30 -8.13 -14.93
C ARG A 26 -4.78 -8.45 -14.74
N GLU A 27 -5.16 -9.04 -13.60
CA GLU A 27 -6.57 -9.36 -13.32
C GLU A 27 -7.42 -8.09 -13.22
N MET A 28 -6.95 -7.05 -12.55
CA MET A 28 -7.68 -5.77 -12.46
C MET A 28 -7.87 -5.13 -13.84
N LYS A 29 -6.85 -5.17 -14.71
CA LYS A 29 -6.96 -4.68 -16.09
C LYS A 29 -7.91 -5.52 -16.94
N ALA A 30 -7.97 -6.84 -16.74
CA ALA A 30 -8.90 -7.71 -17.46
C ALA A 30 -10.37 -7.44 -17.05
N ILE A 31 -10.60 -7.18 -15.75
CA ILE A 31 -11.94 -6.89 -15.22
C ILE A 31 -12.39 -5.45 -15.56
N PHE A 32 -11.48 -4.48 -15.46
CA PHE A 32 -11.73 -3.05 -15.66
C PHE A 32 -10.74 -2.45 -16.68
N PRO A 33 -10.91 -2.73 -17.99
CA PRO A 33 -9.95 -2.30 -19.01
C PRO A 33 -9.81 -0.78 -19.12
N GLU A 34 -10.89 -0.04 -18.89
CA GLU A 34 -10.94 1.43 -18.96
C GLU A 34 -10.46 2.11 -17.67
N ASN A 35 -10.36 1.36 -16.56
CA ASN A 35 -9.98 1.88 -15.25
C ASN A 35 -8.83 1.03 -14.69
N PRO A 36 -7.61 1.13 -15.25
CA PRO A 36 -6.47 0.39 -14.73
C PRO A 36 -6.06 0.87 -13.33
N LEU A 37 -5.34 0.03 -12.59
CA LEU A 37 -4.63 0.46 -11.39
C LEU A 37 -3.60 1.55 -11.75
N GLN A 38 -3.63 2.66 -11.03
CA GLN A 38 -2.73 3.79 -11.22
C GLN A 38 -2.04 4.17 -9.92
N ARG A 39 -0.83 4.70 -10.01
CA ARG A 39 -0.11 5.19 -8.83
C ARG A 39 -0.92 6.28 -8.13
N LEU A 40 -1.13 6.13 -6.82
CA LEU A 40 -1.76 7.15 -5.99
C LEU A 40 -0.87 8.41 -5.95
N PRO A 41 -1.40 9.60 -6.31
CA PRO A 41 -0.66 10.84 -6.23
C PRO A 41 -0.21 11.17 -4.80
N ALA A 42 0.97 11.78 -4.64
CA ALA A 42 1.53 12.10 -3.33
C ALA A 42 0.73 13.17 -2.55
N ASN A 43 -0.11 13.94 -3.23
CA ASN A 43 -1.01 14.94 -2.65
C ASN A 43 -2.44 14.42 -2.42
N HIS A 44 -2.71 13.13 -2.64
CA HIS A 44 -4.05 12.57 -2.49
C HIS A 44 -4.53 12.59 -1.03
N ALA A 45 -5.79 12.92 -0.80
CA ALA A 45 -6.39 13.08 0.53
C ALA A 45 -6.32 11.81 1.41
N LEU A 46 -6.35 10.61 0.80
CA LEU A 46 -6.08 9.33 1.47
C LEU A 46 -4.78 9.34 2.29
N LEU A 47 -3.76 10.08 1.86
CA LEU A 47 -2.46 10.17 2.53
C LEU A 47 -2.43 11.18 3.69
N THR A 48 -3.53 11.89 3.96
CA THR A 48 -3.62 12.95 4.97
C THR A 48 -4.57 12.56 6.10
N ALA A 49 -4.67 13.43 7.12
CA ALA A 49 -5.60 13.25 8.22
C ALA A 49 -7.05 13.69 7.90
N GLU A 50 -7.35 14.09 6.66
CA GLU A 50 -8.67 14.60 6.25
C GLU A 50 -9.81 13.63 6.58
N PHE A 51 -9.59 12.34 6.34
CA PHE A 51 -10.55 11.28 6.66
C PHE A 51 -10.37 10.71 8.08
N ARG A 52 -9.91 11.51 9.04
CA ARG A 52 -9.67 11.09 10.44
C ARG A 52 -8.63 9.97 10.58
N GLY A 53 -7.72 9.86 9.61
CA GLY A 53 -6.53 9.03 9.66
C GLY A 53 -5.32 9.80 10.18
N PHE A 54 -4.13 9.42 9.71
CA PHE A 54 -2.86 10.06 10.00
C PHE A 54 -2.31 10.79 8.77
N ASP A 55 -1.40 11.73 8.98
CA ASP A 55 -0.55 12.22 7.89
C ASP A 55 0.54 11.19 7.58
N ILE A 56 0.32 10.42 6.50
CA ILE A 56 1.22 9.34 6.06
C ILE A 56 1.98 9.71 4.78
N ARG A 57 2.09 10.99 4.45
CA ARG A 57 2.87 11.43 3.27
C ARG A 57 4.36 11.07 3.38
N LYS A 58 4.82 10.77 4.58
CA LYS A 58 6.14 10.24 4.90
C LYS A 58 5.99 9.02 5.82
N VAL A 59 6.43 7.86 5.33
CA VAL A 59 6.46 6.57 6.04
C VAL A 59 7.84 5.94 5.90
N THR A 60 8.11 4.94 6.72
CA THR A 60 9.38 4.22 6.74
C THR A 60 9.23 2.87 6.03
N LEU A 61 9.91 2.74 4.90
CA LEU A 61 10.03 1.49 4.16
C LEU A 61 11.29 0.75 4.58
N ARG A 62 11.17 -0.54 4.86
CA ARG A 62 12.28 -1.45 5.09
C ARG A 62 12.64 -2.16 3.78
N ASP A 63 13.92 -2.11 3.39
CA ASP A 63 14.47 -2.91 2.29
C ASP A 63 15.70 -3.72 2.77
N PRO A 64 15.56 -5.04 2.93
CA PRO A 64 16.64 -5.89 3.42
C PRO A 64 17.77 -6.10 2.40
N LYS A 65 17.55 -5.81 1.10
CA LYS A 65 18.51 -6.08 0.02
C LYS A 65 19.45 -4.92 -0.29
N GLN A 66 19.25 -3.73 0.28
CA GLN A 66 20.09 -2.55 0.01
C GLN A 66 21.46 -2.56 0.70
N VAL A 67 21.78 -3.55 1.52
CA VAL A 67 23.07 -3.65 2.20
C VAL A 67 24.07 -4.42 1.33
N GLN A 68 24.75 -3.71 0.42
CA GLN A 68 25.93 -4.23 -0.29
C GLN A 68 27.25 -3.85 0.41
N ASP A 69 27.22 -2.94 1.39
CA ASP A 69 28.37 -2.55 2.22
C ASP A 69 28.07 -2.72 3.71
N GLN A 70 29.00 -3.34 4.45
CA GLN A 70 28.91 -3.73 5.87
C GLN A 70 28.86 -2.56 6.87
N ALA A 71 27.95 -1.60 6.70
CA ALA A 71 27.78 -0.50 7.65
C ALA A 71 26.30 -0.30 8.05
N ARG A 72 25.99 -0.80 9.26
CA ARG A 72 24.87 -0.44 10.14
C ARG A 72 23.48 -0.97 9.78
N LEU A 73 22.80 -1.47 10.81
CA LEU A 73 21.39 -1.88 10.82
C LEU A 73 20.43 -0.76 10.32
N ASP A 74 20.86 0.51 10.40
CA ASP A 74 20.12 1.69 9.96
C ASP A 74 19.98 1.80 8.43
N ALA A 75 20.84 1.14 7.64
CA ALA A 75 20.82 1.19 6.17
C ALA A 75 19.63 0.44 5.53
N LYS A 76 18.80 -0.22 6.34
CA LYS A 76 17.61 -0.95 5.88
C LYS A 76 16.34 -0.12 5.85
N LEU A 77 16.33 1.07 6.46
CA LEU A 77 15.13 1.89 6.62
C LEU A 77 15.23 3.17 5.78
N GLN A 78 14.22 3.43 4.96
CA GLN A 78 14.15 4.59 4.10
C GLN A 78 12.85 5.34 4.33
N ALA A 79 12.93 6.66 4.56
CA ALA A 79 11.76 7.51 4.60
C ALA A 79 11.27 7.80 3.18
N VAL A 80 10.04 7.42 2.86
CA VAL A 80 9.43 7.52 1.52
C VAL A 80 7.98 8.00 1.63
N THR A 81 7.42 8.49 0.52
CA THR A 81 5.95 8.56 0.39
C THR A 81 5.42 7.16 0.09
N PRO A 82 4.32 6.70 0.73
CA PRO A 82 3.84 5.34 0.56
C PRO A 82 3.53 5.04 -0.90
N VAL A 83 3.88 3.82 -1.30
CA VAL A 83 3.61 3.26 -2.60
C VAL A 83 2.28 2.52 -2.52
N LEU A 84 1.27 3.16 -3.07
CA LEU A 84 -0.09 2.69 -3.25
C LEU A 84 -0.50 2.90 -4.71
N GLU A 85 -1.25 1.95 -5.23
CA GLU A 85 -1.94 2.02 -6.50
C GLU A 85 -3.45 1.98 -6.24
N THR A 86 -4.21 2.70 -7.04
CA THR A 86 -5.66 2.82 -6.88
C THR A 86 -6.40 2.57 -8.18
N LEU A 87 -7.57 1.97 -8.07
CA LEU A 87 -8.53 1.84 -9.16
C LEU A 87 -9.78 2.64 -8.82
N GLN A 88 -10.12 3.58 -9.69
CA GLN A 88 -11.28 4.44 -9.53
C GLN A 88 -12.40 4.01 -10.47
N LEU A 89 -13.63 3.98 -9.96
CA LEU A 89 -14.85 3.79 -10.74
C LEU A 89 -15.75 5.00 -10.50
N GLY A 90 -15.90 5.84 -11.52
CA GLY A 90 -16.47 7.19 -11.34
C GLY A 90 -15.58 8.00 -10.40
N ASP A 91 -16.20 8.68 -9.43
CA ASP A 91 -15.50 9.52 -8.46
C ASP A 91 -14.99 8.76 -7.22
N ARG A 92 -15.14 7.43 -7.21
CA ARG A 92 -14.85 6.60 -6.03
C ARG A 92 -13.65 5.69 -6.25
N VAL A 93 -12.74 5.64 -5.27
CA VAL A 93 -11.68 4.62 -5.23
C VAL A 93 -12.30 3.31 -4.73
N CYS A 94 -12.20 2.25 -5.53
CA CYS A 94 -12.75 0.95 -5.17
C CYS A 94 -11.67 -0.12 -4.89
N VAL A 95 -10.44 0.10 -5.37
CA VAL A 95 -9.29 -0.74 -5.05
C VAL A 95 -8.15 0.13 -4.56
N VAL A 96 -7.52 -0.28 -3.46
CA VAL A 96 -6.19 0.19 -3.04
C VAL A 96 -5.26 -1.01 -2.99
N PHE A 97 -4.12 -0.91 -3.64
CA PHE A 97 -3.10 -1.95 -3.66
C PHE A 97 -1.76 -1.39 -3.20
N SER A 98 -1.07 -2.07 -2.29
CA SER A 98 0.33 -1.78 -1.97
C SER A 98 1.26 -2.84 -2.55
N PRO A 99 2.24 -2.47 -3.39
CA PRO A 99 3.27 -3.41 -3.85
C PRO A 99 4.30 -3.75 -2.76
N TYR A 100 4.21 -3.12 -1.58
CA TYR A 100 5.05 -3.44 -0.44
C TYR A 100 4.19 -4.01 0.69
N ASP A 101 4.82 -4.85 1.51
CA ASP A 101 4.14 -5.54 2.59
C ASP A 101 3.62 -4.58 3.67
N ILE A 102 2.37 -4.78 4.05
CA ILE A 102 1.67 -4.13 5.17
C ILE A 102 1.28 -5.18 6.19
N SER A 103 0.83 -6.34 5.72
CA SER A 103 0.26 -7.42 6.51
C SER A 103 1.29 -8.07 7.47
N CYS A 104 2.46 -8.50 7.01
CA CYS A 104 3.43 -9.14 7.91
C CYS A 104 3.99 -8.18 8.96
N ALA A 105 4.03 -6.88 8.67
CA ALA A 105 4.42 -5.86 9.64
C ALA A 105 3.42 -5.74 10.81
N MET A 106 2.14 -6.04 10.57
CA MET A 106 1.09 -6.01 11.59
C MET A 106 0.98 -7.32 12.38
N GLU A 107 1.51 -8.42 11.85
CA GLU A 107 1.55 -9.73 12.51
C GLU A 107 2.60 -9.83 13.62
N ASN A 108 2.44 -10.82 14.52
CA ASN A 108 3.16 -10.91 15.79
C ASN A 108 4.67 -11.25 15.65
N HIS A 109 5.16 -11.52 14.43
CA HIS A 109 6.58 -11.71 14.11
C HIS A 109 6.88 -11.04 12.76
N ALA A 110 7.23 -9.75 12.77
CA ALA A 110 7.66 -9.08 11.57
C ALA A 110 8.95 -9.72 11.05
N SER A 111 8.85 -10.52 9.98
CA SER A 111 10.01 -11.10 9.30
C SER A 111 10.95 -9.98 8.86
N LEU A 112 12.10 -9.82 9.54
CA LEU A 112 13.10 -8.78 9.26
C LEU A 112 13.68 -8.85 7.84
N GLU A 113 13.38 -9.95 7.14
CA GLU A 113 13.83 -10.30 5.80
C GLU A 113 12.87 -9.89 4.69
N CYS A 114 11.70 -9.32 5.02
CA CYS A 114 10.71 -8.90 4.02
C CYS A 114 10.76 -7.40 3.74
N LYS A 115 10.72 -7.05 2.46
CA LYS A 115 10.57 -5.66 2.02
C LYS A 115 9.13 -5.19 2.25
N GLY A 116 8.96 -4.14 3.05
CA GLY A 116 7.66 -3.73 3.57
C GLY A 116 7.74 -2.51 4.47
N TYR A 117 6.61 -2.00 4.91
CA TYR A 117 6.56 -0.88 5.86
C TYR A 117 6.91 -1.35 7.28
N VAL A 118 7.45 -0.43 8.09
CA VAL A 118 7.58 -0.71 9.52
C VAL A 118 6.21 -0.80 10.18
N ARG A 119 6.09 -1.57 11.26
CA ARG A 119 4.81 -1.90 11.93
C ARG A 119 3.90 -0.69 12.18
N GLU A 120 4.46 0.39 12.74
CA GLU A 120 3.68 1.59 13.05
C GLU A 120 3.11 2.25 11.78
N ASP A 121 3.94 2.42 10.75
CA ASP A 121 3.52 3.03 9.49
C ASP A 121 2.58 2.11 8.69
N ALA A 122 2.79 0.79 8.72
CA ALA A 122 1.88 -0.19 8.15
C ALA A 122 0.48 -0.08 8.77
N ALA A 123 0.40 0.00 10.09
CA ALA A 123 -0.86 0.19 10.80
C ALA A 123 -1.54 1.53 10.43
N ARG A 124 -0.77 2.63 10.35
CA ARG A 124 -1.28 3.95 9.93
C ARG A 124 -1.81 3.91 8.49
N ILE A 125 -1.09 3.27 7.57
CA ILE A 125 -1.56 3.09 6.18
C ILE A 125 -2.87 2.31 6.17
N GLY A 126 -2.95 1.18 6.88
CA GLY A 126 -4.17 0.39 6.97
C GLY A 126 -5.36 1.19 7.52
N ILE A 127 -5.16 1.96 8.59
CA ILE A 127 -6.18 2.84 9.17
C ILE A 127 -6.62 3.89 8.14
N ASN A 128 -5.68 4.57 7.48
CA ASN A 128 -6.01 5.57 6.46
C ASN A 128 -6.85 4.98 5.32
N VAL A 129 -6.49 3.79 4.83
CA VAL A 129 -7.22 3.12 3.75
C VAL A 129 -8.64 2.75 4.19
N ILE A 130 -8.81 2.18 5.39
CA ILE A 130 -10.12 1.83 5.94
C ILE A 130 -10.97 3.08 6.15
N MET A 131 -10.41 4.11 6.76
CA MET A 131 -11.12 5.35 7.05
C MET A 131 -11.53 6.08 5.77
N TYR A 132 -10.67 6.10 4.75
CA TYR A 132 -10.98 6.62 3.43
C TYR A 132 -12.12 5.82 2.77
N ALA A 133 -12.03 4.48 2.79
CA ALA A 133 -13.04 3.61 2.19
C ALA A 133 -14.45 3.80 2.78
N LEU A 134 -14.53 4.15 4.07
CA LEU A 134 -15.79 4.36 4.79
C LEU A 134 -16.40 5.77 4.61
N GLN A 135 -15.64 6.75 4.14
CA GLN A 135 -16.03 8.17 4.17
C GLN A 135 -15.95 8.89 2.80
N GLN A 136 -15.40 8.23 1.78
CA GLN A 136 -15.33 8.76 0.41
C GLN A 136 -16.70 8.95 -0.25
#